data_AF-A0A6P0CI71-F1
#
_entry.id   AF-A0A6P0CI71-F1
#
_cell.length_a   1.000
_cell.length_b   1.000
_cell.length_c   1.000
_cell.angle_alpha   90.00
_cell.angle_beta   90.00
_cell.angle_gamma   90.00
#
_symmetry.space_group_name_H-M   'P 1'
#
loop_
_entity.id
_entity.type
_entity.pdbx_description
1 polymer ?
#
loop_
_entity_poly.entity_id
_entity_poly.type
_entity_poly.pdbx_seq_one_letter_code
_entity_poly.pdbx_strand_id
1 'polypeptide(L)'
;MGDYHLSEAKWGEGEFGTPGGTVYWSFATTPGTGFGFSDYITDPVYRNVIRDAFQAWEDVADIDFVETSDGSLTDIRLGWDVIDGPFSVVGEAASRGSKTTSTLFSFTEAEIRFDIAENWATDRDVARNEVGLYQVALHEIGHAIGLDHTNDPDTIMYVSDISDLQGLTAGDIEGAQAFYGPADSSPSSQPTPDPTPPVITYAPTRGADTFMARAGNDVIDGMGGIDTLSLTGEQSQYTLTLSAGNIILTDRTGRDGTDTLISIERLDFQSGASTLGNTLFEIDTFDGIATLDPDDFAQIVELYIAYFNRAPDAVGLAFWGNAFADGLSMEEMAALFIDQDETRDAYPSAMSNAAFATAVYNNVLGRIPDAEGFDFWVGVLDDGAVGRDTFILSVLDGAKAAFPPGASAAFIAQMLEDRQYLSDKADIGAYFAVHKGMSDVTEAVQIMTLFDGSESSIENALNAIEGHYDAALSADSGDFLMPLLGVLDNPFFG
;
A
#
# COMPACT_ATOMS: atom_id res chain seq x y z
N MET A 1 8.85 -20.29 38.56
CA MET A 1 10.20 -20.07 38.02
C MET A 1 10.53 -21.21 37.08
N GLY A 2 9.89 -21.20 35.90
CA GLY A 2 10.44 -21.88 34.74
C GLY A 2 11.84 -21.33 34.44
N ASP A 3 12.64 -22.11 33.70
CA ASP A 3 14.06 -21.90 33.42
C ASP A 3 14.35 -20.65 32.53
N TYR A 4 13.92 -19.45 32.94
CA TYR A 4 14.39 -18.21 32.31
C TYR A 4 15.79 -17.88 32.79
N HIS A 5 16.70 -17.70 31.84
CA HIS A 5 17.87 -16.86 32.09
C HIS A 5 17.39 -15.41 32.02
N LEU A 6 17.52 -14.68 33.12
CA LEU A 6 17.17 -13.26 33.17
C LEU A 6 18.45 -12.46 32.94
N SER A 7 18.39 -11.46 32.07
CA SER A 7 19.51 -10.53 31.91
C SER A 7 19.75 -9.75 33.21
N GLU A 8 20.95 -9.18 33.37
CA GLU A 8 21.26 -8.26 34.47
C GLU A 8 20.78 -6.82 34.18
N ALA A 9 19.80 -6.62 33.28
CA ALA A 9 19.35 -5.30 32.83
C ALA A 9 17.82 -5.20 32.61
N LYS A 10 17.22 -4.05 32.95
CA LYS A 10 15.77 -3.78 32.77
C LYS A 10 15.48 -2.30 32.51
N TRP A 11 14.27 -1.98 32.05
CA TRP A 11 13.79 -0.59 32.04
C TRP A 11 13.47 -0.08 33.45
N GLY A 12 13.60 1.23 33.65
CA GLY A 12 13.33 1.88 34.94
C GLY A 12 14.44 1.68 35.97
N GLU A 13 14.32 2.43 37.07
CA GLU A 13 15.27 2.38 38.20
C GLU A 13 14.77 1.42 39.28
N GLY A 14 15.68 0.75 40.00
CA GLY A 14 15.33 -0.06 41.17
C GLY A 14 15.88 -1.49 41.13
N GLU A 15 15.19 -2.41 41.82
CA GLU A 15 15.49 -3.84 41.84
C GLU A 15 14.51 -4.59 40.90
N PHE A 16 14.68 -5.91 40.75
CA PHE A 16 13.70 -6.75 40.07
C PHE A 16 12.35 -6.75 40.82
N GLY A 17 11.26 -6.84 40.07
CA GLY A 17 9.88 -6.78 40.58
C GLY A 17 9.40 -5.37 40.93
N THR A 18 10.10 -4.33 40.45
CA THR A 18 9.65 -2.94 40.51
C THR A 18 9.32 -2.42 39.12
N PRO A 19 8.38 -1.45 38.99
CA PRO A 19 7.88 -1.00 37.70
C PRO A 19 8.99 -0.56 36.74
N GLY A 20 8.78 -0.79 35.45
CA GLY A 20 9.68 -0.35 34.37
C GLY A 20 9.56 1.15 34.08
N GLY A 21 8.45 1.77 34.49
CA GLY A 21 8.12 3.14 34.12
C GLY A 21 7.70 3.24 32.64
N THR A 22 7.69 4.46 32.11
CA THR A 22 7.35 4.72 30.71
C THR A 22 8.55 4.50 29.81
N VAL A 23 8.37 3.71 28.76
CA VAL A 23 9.34 3.42 27.70
C VAL A 23 8.76 3.92 26.39
N TYR A 24 9.43 4.90 25.77
CA TYR A 24 9.02 5.46 24.50
C TYR A 24 9.58 4.63 23.36
N TRP A 25 8.74 4.22 22.42
CA TRP A 25 9.18 3.41 21.27
C TRP A 25 8.72 4.00 19.95
N SER A 26 9.41 3.68 18.86
CA SER A 26 9.04 4.16 17.52
C SER A 26 9.44 3.21 16.40
N PHE A 27 8.68 3.21 15.32
CA PHE A 27 9.16 2.73 14.02
C PHE A 27 10.26 3.67 13.52
N ALA A 28 11.43 3.11 13.23
CA ALA A 28 12.58 3.87 12.76
C ALA A 28 12.24 4.56 11.43
N THR A 29 12.70 5.80 11.29
CA THR A 29 12.64 6.62 10.07
C THR A 29 14.03 7.05 9.59
N THR A 30 15.04 6.72 10.39
CA THR A 30 16.45 6.95 10.12
C THR A 30 17.27 5.76 10.63
N PRO A 31 18.52 5.56 10.17
CA PRO A 31 19.37 4.48 10.67
C PRO A 31 19.51 4.45 12.20
N GLY A 32 19.67 3.25 12.74
CA GLY A 32 19.94 2.99 14.16
C GLY A 32 21.34 3.41 14.61
N THR A 33 21.56 3.47 15.92
CA THR A 33 22.89 3.65 16.52
C THR A 33 23.60 2.31 16.76
N GLY A 34 22.85 1.21 16.78
CA GLY A 34 23.32 -0.17 16.84
C GLY A 34 23.16 -0.89 15.51
N PHE A 35 21.94 -0.92 14.98
CA PHE A 35 21.57 -1.52 13.70
C PHE A 35 21.49 -0.47 12.59
N GLY A 36 21.74 -0.88 11.34
CA GLY A 36 21.72 0.03 10.21
C GLY A 36 20.30 0.43 9.77
N PHE A 37 19.33 -0.46 9.99
CA PHE A 37 17.99 -0.45 9.38
C PHE A 37 18.07 -0.23 7.86
N SER A 38 18.07 -1.34 7.13
CA SER A 38 18.14 -1.32 5.66
C SER A 38 16.84 -0.82 5.02
N ASP A 39 15.71 -0.90 5.72
CA ASP A 39 14.43 -0.30 5.33
C ASP A 39 13.55 0.00 6.57
N TYR A 40 12.44 0.70 6.37
CA TYR A 40 11.57 1.16 7.45
C TYR A 40 10.19 0.50 7.37
N ILE A 41 9.67 0.10 8.53
CA ILE A 41 8.34 -0.51 8.63
C ILE A 41 7.33 0.61 8.45
N THR A 42 6.82 0.79 7.23
CA THR A 42 5.83 1.82 6.87
C THR A 42 4.43 1.26 6.70
N ASP A 43 4.32 -0.02 6.36
CA ASP A 43 3.06 -0.74 6.21
C ASP A 43 2.25 -0.77 7.53
N PRO A 44 1.01 -0.23 7.55
CA PRO A 44 0.17 -0.21 8.73
C PRO A 44 -0.14 -1.59 9.33
N VAL A 45 -0.19 -2.65 8.51
CA VAL A 45 -0.50 -4.01 8.98
C VAL A 45 0.63 -4.53 9.86
N TYR A 46 1.88 -4.43 9.39
CA TYR A 46 3.04 -4.79 10.19
C TYR A 46 3.18 -3.92 11.44
N ARG A 47 2.87 -2.62 11.33
CA ARG A 47 2.86 -1.72 12.49
C ARG A 47 1.84 -2.13 13.55
N ASN A 48 0.63 -2.49 13.14
CA ASN A 48 -0.42 -2.91 14.07
C ASN A 48 -0.09 -4.23 14.77
N VAL A 49 0.48 -5.20 14.04
CA VAL A 49 0.96 -6.46 14.65
C VAL A 49 2.02 -6.20 15.73
N ILE A 50 2.93 -5.25 15.50
CA ILE A 50 3.98 -4.89 16.47
C ILE A 50 3.38 -4.13 17.66
N ARG A 51 2.39 -3.25 17.45
CA ARG A 51 1.65 -2.59 18.53
C ARG A 51 0.94 -3.60 19.43
N ASP A 52 0.27 -4.58 18.84
CA ASP A 52 -0.36 -5.67 19.58
C ASP A 52 0.65 -6.45 20.43
N ALA A 53 1.89 -6.60 19.95
CA ALA A 53 2.94 -7.28 20.68
C ALA A 53 3.44 -6.46 21.89
N PHE A 54 3.60 -5.13 21.75
CA PHE A 54 3.88 -4.25 22.88
C PHE A 54 2.75 -4.28 23.93
N GLN A 55 1.50 -4.18 23.47
CA GLN A 55 0.33 -4.22 24.35
C GLN A 55 0.25 -5.53 25.15
N ALA A 56 0.55 -6.67 24.52
CA ALA A 56 0.52 -7.96 25.20
C ALA A 56 1.50 -8.04 26.39
N TRP A 57 2.66 -7.40 26.29
CA TRP A 57 3.63 -7.31 27.39
C TRP A 57 3.17 -6.35 28.50
N GLU A 58 2.64 -5.19 28.12
CA GLU A 58 2.07 -4.20 29.05
C GLU A 58 0.86 -4.73 29.82
N ASP A 59 0.02 -5.57 29.19
CA ASP A 59 -1.15 -6.18 29.83
C ASP A 59 -0.79 -7.09 31.02
N VAL A 60 0.45 -7.58 31.09
CA VAL A 60 0.87 -8.59 32.07
C VAL A 60 1.95 -8.11 33.03
N ALA A 61 2.70 -7.07 32.69
CA ALA A 61 3.83 -6.56 33.46
C ALA A 61 3.71 -5.05 33.72
N ASP A 62 4.22 -4.56 34.85
CA ASP A 62 4.15 -3.14 35.21
C ASP A 62 5.22 -2.30 34.47
N ILE A 63 5.00 -2.11 33.17
CA ILE A 63 5.82 -1.32 32.24
C ILE A 63 4.88 -0.63 31.24
N ASP A 64 5.09 0.66 30.98
CA ASP A 64 4.18 1.48 30.17
C ASP A 64 4.82 1.81 28.83
N PHE A 65 4.25 1.33 27.72
CA PHE A 65 4.80 1.54 26.39
C PHE A 65 4.07 2.68 25.66
N VAL A 66 4.83 3.68 25.24
CA VAL A 66 4.28 4.84 24.51
C VAL A 66 4.91 4.95 23.14
N GLU A 67 4.12 4.69 22.10
CA GLU A 67 4.55 4.97 20.73
C GLU A 67 4.73 6.48 20.56
N THR A 68 5.88 6.88 20.03
CA THR A 68 6.24 8.27 19.73
C THR A 68 6.78 8.39 18.30
N SER A 69 6.87 9.63 17.81
CA SER A 69 7.65 9.90 16.60
C SER A 69 9.12 9.58 16.84
N ASP A 70 9.75 8.92 15.88
CA ASP A 70 11.18 8.57 15.92
C ASP A 70 12.05 9.82 16.11
N GLY A 71 13.02 9.74 17.01
CA GLY A 71 13.84 10.88 17.39
C GLY A 71 14.46 10.75 18.78
N SER A 72 14.96 11.85 19.32
CA SER A 72 15.81 11.88 20.53
C SER A 72 15.13 11.48 21.84
N LEU A 73 13.82 11.30 21.84
CA LEU A 73 13.05 10.86 23.01
C LEU A 73 12.73 9.36 22.95
N THR A 74 13.18 8.65 21.92
CA THR A 74 12.88 7.25 21.71
C THR A 74 13.86 6.37 22.47
N ASP A 75 13.33 5.45 23.27
CA ASP A 75 14.08 4.45 24.00
C ASP A 75 14.24 3.15 23.18
N ILE A 76 13.17 2.71 22.49
CA ILE A 76 13.19 1.51 21.62
C ILE A 76 12.91 1.89 20.16
N ARG A 77 13.80 1.55 19.23
CA ARG A 77 13.62 1.79 17.79
C ARG A 77 13.55 0.48 17.02
N LEU A 78 12.69 0.38 16.02
CA LEU A 78 12.55 -0.86 15.27
C LEU A 78 12.34 -0.66 13.77
N GLY A 79 12.88 -1.57 12.96
CA GLY A 79 12.92 -1.44 11.51
C GLY A 79 13.24 -2.74 10.77
N TRP A 80 13.20 -2.69 9.44
CA TRP A 80 13.64 -3.81 8.59
C TRP A 80 15.16 -3.77 8.41
N ASP A 81 15.79 -4.93 8.33
CA ASP A 81 17.21 -5.02 8.02
C ASP A 81 17.53 -6.26 7.19
N VAL A 82 18.69 -6.26 6.55
CA VAL A 82 19.22 -7.47 5.92
C VAL A 82 20.06 -8.19 6.97
N ILE A 83 19.62 -9.38 7.40
CA ILE A 83 20.32 -10.14 8.44
C ILE A 83 21.13 -11.29 7.82
N ASP A 84 20.49 -12.38 7.43
CA ASP A 84 21.18 -13.55 6.88
C ASP A 84 20.43 -14.29 5.76
N GLY A 85 19.26 -13.78 5.36
CA GLY A 85 18.41 -14.40 4.33
C GLY A 85 17.33 -15.30 4.94
N PRO A 86 16.50 -15.96 4.12
CA PRO A 86 15.26 -16.56 4.62
C PRO A 86 15.48 -17.77 5.54
N PHE A 87 14.59 -17.92 6.53
CA PHE A 87 14.41 -19.06 7.45
C PHE A 87 15.50 -19.29 8.51
N SER A 88 16.44 -18.36 8.70
CA SER A 88 17.50 -18.49 9.71
C SER A 88 17.27 -17.49 10.86
N VAL A 89 17.88 -16.31 10.83
CA VAL A 89 17.68 -15.31 11.87
C VAL A 89 16.59 -14.34 11.41
N VAL A 90 15.36 -14.60 11.87
CA VAL A 90 14.17 -13.84 11.48
C VAL A 90 14.06 -12.47 12.16
N GLY A 91 14.70 -12.31 13.33
CA GLY A 91 14.70 -11.07 14.11
C GLY A 91 15.89 -11.00 15.06
N GLU A 92 16.23 -9.78 15.49
CA GLU A 92 17.24 -9.55 16.52
C GLU A 92 16.98 -8.26 17.30
N ALA A 93 17.03 -8.34 18.62
CA ALA A 93 17.07 -7.20 19.51
C ALA A 93 18.48 -6.95 20.07
N ALA A 94 18.88 -5.68 20.14
CA ALA A 94 20.09 -5.24 20.82
C ALA A 94 19.76 -4.14 21.83
N SER A 95 20.31 -4.22 23.04
CA SER A 95 20.09 -3.23 24.09
C SER A 95 21.40 -2.70 24.64
N ARG A 96 21.36 -1.46 25.14
CA ARG A 96 22.44 -0.88 25.95
C ARG A 96 21.88 -0.35 27.25
N GLY A 97 22.72 -0.38 28.27
CA GLY A 97 22.34 0.09 29.58
C GLY A 97 23.50 0.68 30.36
N SER A 98 23.14 1.43 31.40
CA SER A 98 24.08 2.01 32.35
C SER A 98 23.89 1.39 33.72
N LYS A 99 24.99 1.22 34.44
CA LYS A 99 24.98 0.55 35.75
C LYS A 99 24.28 1.43 36.79
N THR A 100 23.19 0.95 37.37
CA THR A 100 22.39 1.68 38.37
C THR A 100 22.61 1.16 39.78
N THR A 101 22.92 -0.13 39.94
CA THR A 101 23.32 -0.73 41.22
C THR A 101 24.64 -1.51 41.11
N SER A 102 25.08 -2.20 42.16
CA SER A 102 26.29 -3.04 42.07
C SER A 102 26.15 -4.22 41.09
N THR A 103 24.92 -4.64 40.78
CA THR A 103 24.59 -5.88 40.06
C THR A 103 23.53 -5.72 38.98
N LEU A 104 22.93 -4.54 38.82
CA LEU A 104 21.87 -4.28 37.85
C LEU A 104 22.22 -3.07 36.96
N PHE A 105 21.90 -3.20 35.68
CA PHE A 105 21.91 -2.12 34.70
C PHE A 105 20.47 -1.68 34.41
N SER A 106 20.28 -0.38 34.17
CA SER A 106 19.05 0.09 33.52
C SER A 106 19.30 0.28 32.04
N PHE A 107 18.36 -0.19 31.22
CA PHE A 107 18.38 0.09 29.80
C PHE A 107 18.28 1.60 29.55
N THR A 108 19.02 2.03 28.53
CA THR A 108 19.05 3.42 28.07
C THR A 108 18.69 3.54 26.60
N GLU A 109 18.79 2.44 25.86
CA GLU A 109 18.37 2.32 24.45
C GLU A 109 18.20 0.83 24.12
N ALA A 110 17.27 0.52 23.22
CA ALA A 110 17.20 -0.75 22.53
C ALA A 110 16.82 -0.56 21.06
N GLU A 111 17.26 -1.48 20.21
CA GLU A 111 16.89 -1.54 18.80
C GLU A 111 16.44 -2.95 18.46
N ILE A 112 15.40 -3.07 17.63
CA ILE A 112 14.88 -4.35 17.13
C ILE A 112 14.91 -4.31 15.61
N ARG A 113 15.49 -5.33 15.00
CA ARG A 113 15.45 -5.51 13.55
C ARG A 113 14.77 -6.81 13.17
N PHE A 114 14.02 -6.76 12.08
CA PHE A 114 13.40 -7.93 11.47
C PHE A 114 14.01 -8.16 10.09
N ASP A 115 14.29 -9.42 9.72
CA ASP A 115 14.90 -9.72 8.42
C ASP A 115 13.90 -9.44 7.28
N ILE A 116 14.29 -8.57 6.36
CA ILE A 116 13.49 -8.21 5.18
C ILE A 116 13.32 -9.39 4.21
N ALA A 117 14.15 -10.43 4.31
CA ALA A 117 14.12 -11.58 3.43
C ALA A 117 13.00 -12.59 3.77
N GLU A 118 12.29 -12.42 4.89
CA GLU A 118 11.25 -13.34 5.33
C GLU A 118 9.88 -13.05 4.71
N ASN A 119 9.11 -14.11 4.49
CA ASN A 119 7.71 -14.00 4.10
C ASN A 119 6.84 -13.84 5.35
N TRP A 120 6.69 -12.60 5.80
CA TRP A 120 5.99 -12.24 7.03
C TRP A 120 4.48 -12.46 6.93
N ALA A 121 3.95 -13.38 7.74
CA ALA A 121 2.52 -13.52 7.96
C ALA A 121 2.06 -12.59 9.10
N THR A 122 0.90 -11.97 8.91
CA THR A 122 0.28 -11.05 9.87
C THR A 122 -0.88 -11.69 10.62
N ASP A 123 -1.37 -12.84 10.14
CA ASP A 123 -2.33 -13.67 10.85
C ASP A 123 -1.69 -14.33 12.09
N ARG A 124 -2.50 -14.49 13.14
CA ARG A 124 -2.07 -15.16 14.39
C ARG A 124 -2.00 -16.68 14.27
N ASP A 125 -2.60 -17.25 13.22
CA ASP A 125 -2.57 -18.68 12.89
C ASP A 125 -1.73 -18.85 11.62
N VAL A 126 -0.46 -19.21 11.80
CA VAL A 126 0.57 -19.11 10.75
C VAL A 126 0.71 -20.46 10.03
N ALA A 127 0.72 -20.45 8.69
CA ALA A 127 0.97 -21.66 7.93
C ALA A 127 2.43 -22.14 8.10
N ARG A 128 2.66 -23.44 7.94
CA ARG A 128 3.98 -24.11 8.18
C ARG A 128 5.16 -23.61 7.32
N ASN A 129 4.93 -22.67 6.41
CA ASN A 129 5.92 -22.11 5.48
C ASN A 129 5.96 -20.57 5.50
N GLU A 130 5.39 -19.96 6.54
CA GLU A 130 5.34 -18.53 6.76
C GLU A 130 5.98 -18.20 8.12
N VAL A 131 6.45 -16.96 8.27
CA VAL A 131 7.04 -16.48 9.53
C VAL A 131 6.07 -15.51 10.18
N GLY A 132 5.51 -15.87 11.33
CA GLY A 132 4.52 -15.04 12.03
C GLY A 132 5.15 -13.81 12.65
N LEU A 133 4.82 -12.63 12.14
CA LEU A 133 5.38 -11.37 12.63
C LEU A 133 4.98 -11.12 14.09
N TYR A 134 3.77 -11.52 14.51
CA TYR A 134 3.31 -11.32 15.88
C TYR A 134 4.17 -12.09 16.89
N GLN A 135 4.45 -13.36 16.62
CA GLN A 135 5.25 -14.22 17.48
C GLN A 135 6.69 -13.73 17.56
N VAL A 136 7.29 -13.36 16.42
CA VAL A 136 8.66 -12.83 16.40
C VAL A 136 8.72 -11.46 17.09
N ALA A 137 7.75 -10.57 16.87
CA ALA A 137 7.70 -9.30 17.57
C ALA A 137 7.59 -9.47 19.09
N LEU A 138 6.75 -10.40 19.57
CA LEU A 138 6.69 -10.74 21.00
C LEU A 138 8.05 -11.20 21.53
N HIS A 139 8.75 -12.06 20.78
CA HIS A 139 10.07 -12.57 21.14
C HIS A 139 11.11 -11.45 21.25
N GLU A 140 11.24 -10.62 20.22
CA GLU A 140 12.24 -9.55 20.19
C GLU A 140 11.95 -8.45 21.21
N ILE A 141 10.67 -8.12 21.45
CA ILE A 141 10.29 -7.21 22.53
C ILE A 141 10.65 -7.82 23.89
N GLY A 142 10.49 -9.14 24.06
CA GLY A 142 10.93 -9.88 25.23
C GLY A 142 12.42 -9.65 25.56
N HIS A 143 13.29 -9.70 24.55
CA HIS A 143 14.69 -9.31 24.68
C HIS A 143 14.88 -7.83 25.01
N ALA A 144 14.13 -6.94 24.34
CA ALA A 144 14.17 -5.51 24.59
C ALA A 144 13.70 -5.11 26.00
N ILE A 145 12.96 -5.98 26.71
CA ILE A 145 12.58 -5.82 28.11
C ILE A 145 13.41 -6.68 29.08
N GLY A 146 14.45 -7.37 28.60
CA GLY A 146 15.47 -8.00 29.44
C GLY A 146 15.33 -9.50 29.67
N LEU A 147 14.39 -10.19 29.00
CA LEU A 147 14.29 -11.65 29.02
C LEU A 147 15.36 -12.25 28.10
N ASP A 148 16.11 -13.26 28.55
CA ASP A 148 16.93 -14.09 27.65
C ASP A 148 16.15 -15.35 27.23
N HIS A 149 16.70 -16.06 26.26
CA HIS A 149 16.16 -17.32 25.77
C HIS A 149 15.91 -18.35 26.88
N THR A 150 14.85 -19.14 26.69
CA THR A 150 14.55 -20.34 27.47
C THR A 150 14.82 -21.60 26.67
N ASN A 151 14.85 -22.75 27.37
CA ASN A 151 14.80 -24.07 26.75
C ASN A 151 13.38 -24.68 26.76
N ASP A 152 12.36 -23.90 27.13
CA ASP A 152 10.97 -24.35 27.25
C ASP A 152 10.21 -24.06 25.95
N PRO A 153 9.85 -25.09 25.16
CA PRO A 153 9.22 -24.91 23.85
C PRO A 153 7.83 -24.30 23.91
N ASP A 154 7.21 -24.24 25.09
CA ASP A 154 5.88 -23.66 25.27
C ASP A 154 5.93 -22.14 25.52
N THR A 155 7.12 -21.50 25.48
CA THR A 155 7.29 -20.07 25.79
C THR A 155 7.70 -19.25 24.57
N ILE A 156 7.29 -17.98 24.49
CA ILE A 156 7.65 -17.12 23.35
C ILE A 156 9.14 -16.87 23.29
N MET A 157 9.84 -16.91 24.43
CA MET A 157 11.31 -16.77 24.51
C MET A 157 12.06 -18.08 24.23
N TYR A 158 11.41 -19.11 23.70
CA TYR A 158 12.08 -20.33 23.26
C TYR A 158 13.05 -20.03 22.11
N VAL A 159 14.29 -20.52 22.18
CA VAL A 159 15.38 -20.25 21.21
C VAL A 159 15.16 -20.83 19.80
N SER A 160 14.06 -21.54 19.56
CA SER A 160 13.81 -22.24 18.31
C SER A 160 12.40 -21.97 17.81
N ASP A 161 11.68 -22.98 17.35
CA ASP A 161 10.39 -22.80 16.66
C ASP A 161 9.28 -22.34 17.63
N ILE A 162 8.78 -21.11 17.42
CA ILE A 162 7.69 -20.47 18.18
C ILE A 162 6.43 -20.26 17.33
N SER A 163 6.38 -20.81 16.11
CA SER A 163 5.31 -20.54 15.13
C SER A 163 3.92 -21.01 15.58
N ASP A 164 3.85 -22.07 16.39
CA ASP A 164 2.59 -22.63 16.92
C ASP A 164 2.01 -21.83 18.10
N LEU A 165 2.72 -20.82 18.63
CA LEU A 165 2.29 -20.04 19.78
C LEU A 165 1.38 -18.88 19.37
N GLN A 166 0.24 -18.71 20.05
CA GLN A 166 -0.74 -17.65 19.74
C GLN A 166 -0.57 -16.38 20.59
N GLY A 167 0.40 -16.35 21.51
CA GLY A 167 0.66 -15.24 22.40
C GLY A 167 1.48 -15.64 23.64
N LEU A 168 1.55 -14.74 24.62
CA LEU A 168 2.30 -14.96 25.86
C LEU A 168 1.73 -16.12 26.68
N THR A 169 2.62 -16.96 27.19
CA THR A 169 2.26 -18.09 28.04
C THR A 169 2.54 -17.81 29.51
N ALA A 170 2.16 -18.73 30.39
CA ALA A 170 2.39 -18.58 31.83
C ALA A 170 3.88 -18.40 32.17
N GLY A 171 4.79 -19.03 31.42
CA GLY A 171 6.23 -18.86 31.60
C GLY A 171 6.68 -17.43 31.27
N ASP A 172 6.20 -16.90 30.14
CA ASP A 172 6.54 -15.55 29.67
C ASP A 172 6.05 -14.48 30.65
N ILE A 173 4.82 -14.65 31.13
CA ILE A 173 4.20 -13.78 32.14
C ILE A 173 5.01 -13.82 33.45
N GLU A 174 5.36 -15.02 33.95
CA GLU A 174 6.20 -15.14 35.15
C GLU A 174 7.56 -14.44 34.97
N GLY A 175 8.16 -14.56 33.79
CA GLY A 175 9.43 -13.91 33.44
C GLY A 175 9.34 -12.38 33.46
N ALA A 176 8.39 -11.80 32.74
CA ALA A 176 8.20 -10.35 32.70
C ALA A 176 7.83 -9.78 34.08
N GLN A 177 6.97 -10.48 34.83
CA GLN A 177 6.59 -10.07 36.19
C GLN A 177 7.73 -10.20 37.20
N ALA A 178 8.72 -11.08 36.96
CA ALA A 178 9.92 -11.11 37.78
C ALA A 178 10.75 -9.82 37.62
N PHE A 179 10.76 -9.22 36.44
CA PHE A 179 11.43 -7.96 36.18
C PHE A 179 10.66 -6.74 36.68
N TYR A 180 9.37 -6.68 36.37
CA TYR A 180 8.58 -5.45 36.50
C TYR A 180 7.50 -5.51 37.58
N GLY A 181 7.13 -6.71 38.04
CA GLY A 181 5.92 -6.93 38.82
C GLY A 181 4.70 -7.16 37.92
N PRO A 182 3.57 -7.66 38.47
CA PRO A 182 2.33 -7.79 37.73
C PRO A 182 1.78 -6.42 37.33
N ALA A 183 1.17 -6.32 36.15
CA ALA A 183 0.50 -5.10 35.70
C ALA A 183 -0.45 -4.56 36.79
N ASP A 184 -0.33 -3.28 37.09
CA ASP A 184 -1.10 -2.64 38.15
C ASP A 184 -2.58 -2.56 37.73
N SER A 185 -3.50 -3.03 38.57
CA SER A 185 -4.96 -3.02 38.27
C SER A 185 -5.60 -1.61 38.20
N SER A 186 -4.78 -0.56 38.29
CA SER A 186 -5.15 0.81 37.94
C SER A 186 -4.49 1.13 36.61
N PRO A 187 -5.24 1.30 35.51
CA PRO A 187 -4.64 1.67 34.24
C PRO A 187 -3.83 2.96 34.45
N SER A 188 -2.54 2.90 34.14
CA SER A 188 -1.70 4.08 33.96
C SER A 188 -2.46 5.03 33.05
N SER A 189 -2.70 6.26 33.52
CA SER A 189 -3.29 7.29 32.70
C SER A 189 -2.28 7.70 31.64
N GLN A 190 -2.32 7.04 30.48
CA GLN A 190 -1.85 7.66 29.24
C GLN A 190 -2.47 9.06 29.14
N PRO A 191 -1.77 10.06 28.59
CA PRO A 191 -2.40 11.33 28.26
C PRO A 191 -3.61 11.03 27.35
N THR A 192 -4.80 11.22 27.89
CA THR A 192 -6.05 11.06 27.15
C THR A 192 -6.06 12.03 25.97
N PRO A 193 -6.56 11.64 24.78
CA PRO A 193 -7.17 12.60 23.89
C PRO A 193 -8.28 13.33 24.66
N ASP A 194 -8.48 14.61 24.37
CA ASP A 194 -9.55 15.49 24.86
C ASP A 194 -10.89 14.74 25.05
N PRO A 195 -11.73 15.05 26.07
CA PRO A 195 -12.80 14.15 26.49
C PRO A 195 -13.80 13.93 25.36
N THR A 196 -13.87 12.71 24.85
CA THR A 196 -14.81 12.36 23.79
C THR A 196 -16.24 12.21 24.36
N PRO A 197 -17.25 12.72 23.64
CA PRO A 197 -18.66 12.48 23.91
C PRO A 197 -18.99 10.97 23.84
N PRO A 198 -20.15 10.52 24.36
CA PRO A 198 -20.47 9.10 24.52
C PRO A 198 -20.17 8.26 23.26
N VAL A 199 -19.35 7.22 23.43
CA VAL A 199 -19.08 6.21 22.41
C VAL A 199 -20.40 5.53 22.07
N ILE A 200 -20.96 5.86 20.90
CA ILE A 200 -21.91 4.97 20.23
C ILE A 200 -21.05 3.87 19.63
N THR A 201 -20.99 2.71 20.28
CA THR A 201 -20.46 1.49 19.67
C THR A 201 -21.36 1.12 18.51
N TYR A 202 -20.82 1.04 17.29
CA TYR A 202 -21.57 0.46 16.18
C TYR A 202 -21.92 -0.98 16.55
N ALA A 203 -23.20 -1.32 16.41
CA ALA A 203 -23.66 -2.71 16.44
C ALA A 203 -24.00 -3.06 14.99
N PRO A 204 -22.99 -3.41 14.17
CA PRO A 204 -23.22 -3.73 12.77
C PRO A 204 -24.19 -4.90 12.65
N THR A 205 -24.99 -4.89 11.59
CA THR A 205 -25.98 -5.91 11.29
C THR A 205 -25.62 -6.61 9.98
N ARG A 206 -26.46 -7.55 9.53
CA ARG A 206 -26.33 -8.14 8.18
C ARG A 206 -27.26 -7.44 7.17
N GLY A 207 -27.62 -6.19 7.43
CA GLY A 207 -28.42 -5.35 6.56
C GLY A 207 -27.65 -4.08 6.21
N ALA A 208 -28.24 -3.21 5.39
CA ALA A 208 -27.61 -1.93 5.05
C ALA A 208 -27.51 -1.02 6.27
N ASP A 209 -26.29 -0.78 6.73
CA ASP A 209 -25.94 0.09 7.84
C ASP A 209 -25.25 1.37 7.36
N THR A 210 -25.28 2.39 8.23
CA THR A 210 -24.56 3.65 8.00
C THR A 210 -23.66 3.91 9.20
N PHE A 211 -22.36 3.94 8.91
CA PHE A 211 -21.30 4.27 9.83
C PHE A 211 -20.95 5.75 9.67
N MET A 212 -20.41 6.34 10.72
CA MET A 212 -19.90 7.70 10.70
C MET A 212 -18.45 7.66 11.15
N ALA A 213 -17.55 8.19 10.32
CA ALA A 213 -16.13 8.26 10.62
C ALA A 213 -15.89 9.14 11.85
N ARG A 214 -14.80 8.85 12.56
CA ARG A 214 -14.44 9.50 13.82
C ARG A 214 -12.94 9.71 13.87
N ALA A 215 -12.50 10.63 14.72
CA ALA A 215 -11.08 10.75 15.00
C ALA A 215 -10.55 9.45 15.63
N GLY A 216 -9.42 8.97 15.13
CA GLY A 216 -8.82 7.71 15.54
C GLY A 216 -8.48 6.87 14.31
N ASN A 217 -7.81 5.74 14.52
CA ASN A 217 -7.63 4.76 13.46
C ASN A 217 -8.53 3.58 13.80
N ASP A 218 -9.66 3.46 13.10
CA ASP A 218 -10.67 2.47 13.41
C ASP A 218 -10.67 1.30 12.42
N VAL A 219 -11.19 0.15 12.86
CA VAL A 219 -11.58 -0.94 11.96
C VAL A 219 -13.10 -0.92 11.86
N ILE A 220 -13.61 -0.72 10.66
CA ILE A 220 -15.05 -0.57 10.39
C ILE A 220 -15.52 -1.77 9.58
N ASP A 221 -16.27 -2.66 10.23
CA ASP A 221 -16.83 -3.88 9.62
C ASP A 221 -18.35 -3.73 9.43
N GLY A 222 -18.78 -3.62 8.17
CA GLY A 222 -20.19 -3.58 7.76
C GLY A 222 -20.89 -4.94 7.83
N MET A 223 -20.11 -6.04 7.93
CA MET A 223 -20.53 -7.43 7.86
C MET A 223 -21.17 -7.84 6.54
N GLY A 224 -22.37 -7.39 6.24
CA GLY A 224 -23.00 -7.74 4.98
C GLY A 224 -24.28 -6.99 4.79
N GLY A 225 -24.63 -6.72 3.55
CA GLY A 225 -25.59 -5.68 3.26
C GLY A 225 -25.01 -4.80 2.17
N ILE A 226 -25.46 -3.55 2.14
CA ILE A 226 -24.76 -2.50 1.40
C ILE A 226 -24.57 -1.38 2.40
N ASP A 227 -23.37 -1.26 2.88
CA ASP A 227 -22.97 -0.48 4.02
C ASP A 227 -22.29 0.81 3.56
N THR A 228 -22.52 1.89 4.29
CA THR A 228 -22.03 3.23 3.93
C THR A 228 -21.27 3.86 5.08
N LEU A 229 -20.06 4.35 4.81
CA LEU A 229 -19.30 5.18 5.74
C LEU A 229 -19.48 6.66 5.40
N SER A 230 -20.13 7.41 6.28
CA SER A 230 -20.23 8.87 6.20
C SER A 230 -19.00 9.54 6.79
N LEU A 231 -18.32 10.34 5.98
CA LEU A 231 -17.07 11.02 6.26
C LEU A 231 -17.30 12.49 6.61
N THR A 232 -16.43 13.07 7.43
CA THR A 232 -16.60 14.44 7.92
C THR A 232 -15.99 15.51 7.02
N GLY A 233 -15.19 15.12 6.03
CA GLY A 233 -14.47 15.98 5.10
C GLY A 233 -14.85 15.83 3.63
N GLU A 234 -14.24 16.68 2.80
CA GLU A 234 -14.38 16.64 1.34
C GLU A 234 -13.48 15.55 0.75
N GLN A 235 -13.88 14.98 -0.39
CA GLN A 235 -13.14 13.89 -1.05
C GLN A 235 -11.66 14.20 -1.29
N SER A 236 -11.35 15.45 -1.65
CA SER A 236 -10.00 15.98 -1.87
C SER A 236 -9.06 15.92 -0.66
N GLN A 237 -9.55 15.50 0.50
CA GLN A 237 -8.79 15.42 1.74
C GLN A 237 -8.41 13.98 2.11
N TYR A 238 -8.89 13.00 1.34
CA TYR A 238 -8.71 11.58 1.64
C TYR A 238 -7.83 10.85 0.63
N THR A 239 -7.11 9.86 1.13
CA THR A 239 -6.44 8.82 0.34
C THR A 239 -7.16 7.50 0.57
N LEU A 240 -7.65 6.86 -0.49
CA LEU A 240 -8.25 5.52 -0.46
C LEU A 240 -7.25 4.52 -1.04
N THR A 241 -6.50 3.83 -0.19
CA THR A 241 -5.57 2.80 -0.61
C THR A 241 -6.28 1.48 -0.77
N LEU A 242 -6.15 0.85 -1.94
CA LEU A 242 -6.66 -0.50 -2.19
C LEU A 242 -5.50 -1.49 -2.31
N SER A 243 -5.68 -2.69 -1.78
CA SER A 243 -4.84 -3.84 -2.04
C SER A 243 -5.68 -5.12 -2.03
N ALA A 244 -5.08 -6.27 -2.33
CA ALA A 244 -5.79 -7.54 -2.32
C ALA A 244 -6.41 -7.81 -0.92
N GLY A 245 -7.73 -7.65 -0.83
CA GLY A 245 -8.51 -7.91 0.39
C GLY A 245 -8.45 -6.82 1.47
N ASN A 246 -7.79 -5.67 1.22
CA ASN A 246 -7.74 -4.58 2.19
C ASN A 246 -8.06 -3.23 1.56
N ILE A 247 -8.86 -2.44 2.27
CA ILE A 247 -9.20 -1.06 1.93
C ILE A 247 -8.83 -0.19 3.13
N ILE A 248 -7.97 0.80 2.90
CA ILE A 248 -7.57 1.76 3.92
C ILE A 248 -7.96 3.15 3.46
N LEU A 249 -8.67 3.88 4.32
CA LEU A 249 -9.06 5.26 4.06
C LEU A 249 -8.34 6.18 5.05
N THR A 250 -7.47 7.04 4.54
CA THR A 250 -6.73 8.04 5.34
C THR A 250 -7.29 9.43 5.10
N ASP A 251 -7.76 10.10 6.15
CA ASP A 251 -7.97 11.54 6.16
C ASP A 251 -6.65 12.27 6.43
N ARG A 252 -6.15 13.01 5.43
CA ARG A 252 -4.89 13.74 5.53
C ARG A 252 -4.94 14.95 6.46
N THR A 253 -6.14 15.39 6.87
CA THR A 253 -6.30 16.42 7.92
C THR A 253 -6.26 15.84 9.33
N GLY A 254 -6.43 14.51 9.46
CA GLY A 254 -6.48 13.79 10.72
C GLY A 254 -7.79 13.91 11.51
N ARG A 255 -8.87 14.45 10.93
CA ARG A 255 -10.18 14.55 11.60
C ARG A 255 -10.85 13.20 11.74
N ASP A 256 -10.80 12.40 10.68
CA ASP A 256 -11.33 11.03 10.62
C ASP A 256 -10.21 9.98 10.77
N GLY A 257 -8.95 10.40 10.89
CA GLY A 257 -7.80 9.52 11.05
C GLY A 257 -7.57 8.55 9.89
N THR A 258 -7.16 7.31 10.18
CA THR A 258 -6.86 6.28 9.16
C THR A 258 -7.60 5.00 9.49
N ASP A 259 -8.62 4.70 8.69
CA ASP A 259 -9.56 3.61 8.94
C ASP A 259 -9.31 2.43 8.00
N THR A 260 -9.42 1.22 8.55
CA THR A 260 -9.50 -0.02 7.77
C THR A 260 -10.96 -0.38 7.53
N LEU A 261 -11.34 -0.53 6.27
CA LEU A 261 -12.73 -0.81 5.87
C LEU A 261 -12.88 -2.28 5.50
N ILE A 262 -13.83 -2.95 6.15
CA ILE A 262 -14.19 -4.35 5.91
C ILE A 262 -15.67 -4.39 5.57
N SER A 263 -16.02 -4.96 4.42
CA SER A 263 -17.42 -5.06 3.98
C SER A 263 -18.17 -3.72 4.05
N ILE A 264 -17.50 -2.66 3.58
CA ILE A 264 -18.11 -1.35 3.34
C ILE A 264 -18.14 -1.17 1.84
N GLU A 265 -19.32 -0.90 1.28
CA GLU A 265 -19.48 -0.77 -0.17
C GLU A 265 -19.46 0.69 -0.62
N ARG A 266 -19.69 1.66 0.28
CA ARG A 266 -19.86 3.07 -0.10
C ARG A 266 -19.23 4.05 0.87
N LEU A 267 -18.72 5.14 0.31
CA LEU A 267 -18.27 6.33 1.04
C LEU A 267 -19.19 7.52 0.74
N ASP A 268 -19.58 8.23 1.79
CA ASP A 268 -20.39 9.45 1.73
C ASP A 268 -19.58 10.64 2.24
N PHE A 269 -18.94 11.37 1.31
CA PHE A 269 -18.12 12.55 1.63
C PHE A 269 -18.98 13.79 1.92
N GLN A 270 -18.52 14.68 2.79
CA GLN A 270 -19.28 15.87 3.23
C GLN A 270 -19.74 16.76 2.07
N SER A 271 -18.93 16.90 1.01
CA SER A 271 -19.25 17.71 -0.16
C SER A 271 -20.08 16.97 -1.22
N GLY A 272 -20.35 15.68 -1.00
CA GLY A 272 -20.94 14.77 -1.99
C GLY A 272 -19.93 14.45 -3.09
N ALA A 273 -19.47 13.21 -3.15
CA ALA A 273 -18.65 12.70 -4.25
C ALA A 273 -19.40 11.55 -4.92
N SER A 274 -19.22 11.35 -6.22
CA SER A 274 -19.88 10.22 -6.86
C SER A 274 -19.16 9.66 -8.07
N THR A 275 -19.12 8.33 -8.13
CA THR A 275 -18.71 7.56 -9.30
C THR A 275 -19.88 7.31 -10.25
N LEU A 276 -21.11 7.21 -9.72
CA LEU A 276 -22.32 6.86 -10.49
C LEU A 276 -23.37 7.98 -10.58
N GLY A 277 -23.02 9.22 -10.20
CA GLY A 277 -23.94 10.36 -10.20
C GLY A 277 -25.02 10.32 -9.12
N ASN A 278 -24.82 9.54 -8.06
CA ASN A 278 -25.75 9.29 -6.95
C ASN A 278 -25.31 9.90 -5.61
N THR A 279 -24.33 10.82 -5.62
CA THR A 279 -23.69 11.48 -4.45
C THR A 279 -22.95 10.56 -3.48
N LEU A 280 -22.81 9.27 -3.80
CA LEU A 280 -22.00 8.31 -3.06
C LEU A 280 -20.84 7.83 -3.94
N PHE A 281 -19.71 7.55 -3.30
CA PHE A 281 -18.56 6.94 -3.93
C PHE A 281 -18.60 5.44 -3.67
N GLU A 282 -18.89 4.66 -4.71
CA GLU A 282 -18.97 3.20 -4.64
C GLU A 282 -17.54 2.63 -4.61
N ILE A 283 -17.21 1.83 -3.60
CA ILE A 283 -15.90 1.18 -3.45
C ILE A 283 -15.94 -0.32 -3.76
N ASP A 284 -17.11 -0.96 -3.63
CA ASP A 284 -17.34 -2.35 -4.05
C ASP A 284 -17.13 -2.57 -5.55
N THR A 285 -17.20 -1.49 -6.34
CA THR A 285 -16.83 -1.49 -7.74
C THR A 285 -15.33 -1.61 -7.99
N PHE A 286 -14.49 -1.80 -6.96
CA PHE A 286 -13.02 -1.85 -7.09
C PHE A 286 -12.36 -3.10 -6.48
N ASP A 287 -13.13 -4.08 -6.00
CA ASP A 287 -12.58 -5.29 -5.40
C ASP A 287 -11.77 -6.13 -6.40
N GLY A 288 -12.22 -6.19 -7.65
CA GLY A 288 -11.64 -7.04 -8.70
C GLY A 288 -10.31 -6.51 -9.23
N ILE A 289 -10.12 -5.19 -9.32
CA ILE A 289 -8.92 -4.61 -9.94
C ILE A 289 -7.64 -5.00 -9.17
N ALA A 290 -7.70 -5.11 -7.85
CA ALA A 290 -6.55 -5.48 -7.02
C ALA A 290 -6.11 -6.95 -7.19
N THR A 291 -6.90 -7.75 -7.90
CA THR A 291 -6.64 -9.19 -8.14
C THR A 291 -6.26 -9.52 -9.58
N LEU A 292 -6.21 -8.51 -10.46
CA LEU A 292 -5.81 -8.70 -11.85
C LEU A 292 -4.35 -9.14 -11.94
N ASP A 293 -4.06 -10.01 -12.91
CA ASP A 293 -2.69 -10.33 -13.27
C ASP A 293 -1.99 -9.10 -13.89
N PRO A 294 -0.68 -8.89 -13.64
CA PRO A 294 0.07 -7.76 -14.18
C PRO A 294 -0.06 -7.57 -15.70
N ASP A 295 -0.13 -8.65 -16.49
CA ASP A 295 -0.22 -8.57 -17.95
C ASP A 295 -1.58 -8.01 -18.40
N ASP A 296 -2.67 -8.40 -17.73
CA ASP A 296 -4.02 -7.89 -18.01
C ASP A 296 -4.12 -6.41 -17.59
N PHE A 297 -3.55 -6.08 -16.43
CA PHE A 297 -3.52 -4.72 -15.93
C PHE A 297 -2.76 -3.77 -16.89
N ALA A 298 -1.57 -4.18 -17.33
CA ALA A 298 -0.77 -3.41 -18.29
C ALA A 298 -1.52 -3.15 -19.60
N GLN A 299 -2.29 -4.13 -20.10
CA GLN A 299 -3.12 -3.94 -21.30
C GLN A 299 -4.22 -2.89 -21.12
N ILE A 300 -4.81 -2.79 -19.93
CA ILE A 300 -5.82 -1.75 -19.64
C ILE A 300 -5.17 -0.36 -19.64
N VAL A 301 -3.98 -0.22 -19.04
CA VAL A 301 -3.21 1.03 -19.05
C VAL A 301 -2.85 1.44 -20.49
N GLU A 302 -2.39 0.50 -21.30
CA GLU A 302 -2.11 0.72 -22.73
C GLU A 302 -3.38 1.13 -23.51
N LEU A 303 -4.54 0.55 -23.21
CA LEU A 303 -5.80 0.90 -23.84
C LEU A 303 -6.17 2.36 -23.54
N TYR A 304 -6.01 2.79 -22.29
CA TYR A 304 -6.18 4.19 -21.88
C TYR A 304 -5.32 5.14 -22.69
N ILE A 305 -4.03 4.82 -22.83
CA ILE A 305 -3.08 5.60 -23.61
C ILE A 305 -3.52 5.66 -25.07
N ALA A 306 -3.92 4.53 -25.65
CA ALA A 306 -4.28 4.43 -27.06
C ALA A 306 -5.55 5.22 -27.43
N TYR A 307 -6.54 5.28 -26.54
CA TYR A 307 -7.83 5.93 -26.82
C TYR A 307 -7.94 7.37 -26.31
N PHE A 308 -7.27 7.71 -25.21
CA PHE A 308 -7.36 9.03 -24.59
C PHE A 308 -6.10 9.88 -24.79
N ASN A 309 -4.97 9.29 -25.18
CA ASN A 309 -3.67 9.99 -25.31
C ASN A 309 -3.24 10.69 -24.02
N ARG A 310 -3.48 10.05 -22.88
CA ARG A 310 -3.07 10.47 -21.53
C ARG A 310 -2.83 9.26 -20.64
N ALA A 311 -2.24 9.48 -19.47
CA ALA A 311 -2.25 8.46 -18.43
C ALA A 311 -3.69 8.12 -17.99
N PRO A 312 -3.94 6.90 -17.50
CA PRO A 312 -5.17 6.62 -16.77
C PRO A 312 -5.32 7.55 -15.57
N ASP A 313 -6.54 7.88 -15.20
CA ASP A 313 -6.87 8.41 -13.87
C ASP A 313 -7.16 7.23 -12.93
N ALA A 314 -6.76 7.31 -11.66
CA ALA A 314 -6.84 6.17 -10.74
C ALA A 314 -8.28 5.68 -10.51
N VAL A 315 -9.25 6.58 -10.35
CA VAL A 315 -10.67 6.22 -10.16
C VAL A 315 -11.24 5.53 -11.40
N GLY A 316 -10.99 6.05 -12.59
CA GLY A 316 -11.41 5.43 -13.84
C GLY A 316 -10.72 4.09 -14.07
N LEU A 317 -9.40 4.03 -13.86
CA LEU A 317 -8.63 2.80 -13.99
C LEU A 317 -9.21 1.71 -13.08
N ALA A 318 -9.51 2.04 -11.83
CA ALA A 318 -10.18 1.15 -10.88
C ALA A 318 -11.53 0.63 -11.40
N PHE A 319 -12.37 1.52 -11.92
CA PHE A 319 -13.66 1.15 -12.50
C PHE A 319 -13.53 0.17 -13.67
N TRP A 320 -12.66 0.47 -14.64
CA TRP A 320 -12.50 -0.38 -15.82
C TRP A 320 -11.75 -1.67 -15.55
N GLY A 321 -10.75 -1.64 -14.65
CA GLY A 321 -10.09 -2.84 -14.16
C GLY A 321 -11.06 -3.79 -13.47
N ASN A 322 -11.97 -3.28 -12.65
CA ASN A 322 -13.00 -4.11 -12.04
C ASN A 322 -13.99 -4.65 -13.08
N ALA A 323 -14.44 -3.82 -14.03
CA ALA A 323 -15.32 -4.28 -15.10
C ALA A 323 -14.67 -5.41 -15.93
N PHE A 324 -13.36 -5.33 -16.17
CA PHE A 324 -12.59 -6.39 -16.81
C PHE A 324 -12.51 -7.65 -15.94
N ALA A 325 -12.24 -7.51 -14.64
CA ALA A 325 -12.26 -8.62 -13.68
C ALA A 325 -13.62 -9.33 -13.64
N ASP A 326 -14.72 -8.59 -13.82
CA ASP A 326 -16.10 -9.10 -13.91
C ASP A 326 -16.44 -9.71 -15.28
N GLY A 327 -15.50 -9.70 -16.23
CA GLY A 327 -15.60 -10.39 -17.51
C GLY A 327 -15.89 -9.52 -18.73
N LEU A 328 -15.83 -8.19 -18.61
CA LEU A 328 -15.85 -7.29 -19.78
C LEU A 328 -14.59 -7.54 -20.63
N SER A 329 -14.76 -7.80 -21.93
CA SER A 329 -13.61 -8.02 -22.80
C SER A 329 -12.89 -6.72 -23.17
N MET A 330 -11.63 -6.82 -23.62
CA MET A 330 -10.86 -5.68 -24.10
C MET A 330 -11.54 -4.99 -25.29
N GLU A 331 -12.16 -5.78 -26.19
CA GLU A 331 -12.92 -5.27 -27.33
C GLU A 331 -14.19 -4.53 -26.90
N GLU A 332 -14.89 -5.02 -25.88
CA GLU A 332 -16.07 -4.36 -25.33
C GLU A 332 -15.68 -3.05 -24.63
N MET A 333 -14.58 -3.05 -23.88
CA MET A 333 -14.01 -1.84 -23.26
C MET A 333 -13.60 -0.80 -24.32
N ALA A 334 -12.88 -1.22 -25.36
CA ALA A 334 -12.52 -0.40 -26.52
C ALA A 334 -13.75 0.27 -27.20
N ALA A 335 -14.83 -0.48 -27.37
CA ALA A 335 -16.08 0.03 -27.94
C ALA A 335 -16.77 1.07 -27.04
N LEU A 336 -16.52 1.04 -25.73
CA LEU A 336 -17.01 2.05 -24.79
C LEU A 336 -16.09 3.27 -24.71
N PHE A 337 -14.77 3.09 -24.89
CA PHE A 337 -13.78 4.17 -24.86
C PHE A 337 -13.93 5.12 -26.05
N ILE A 338 -14.19 4.57 -27.25
CA ILE A 338 -14.35 5.39 -28.46
C ILE A 338 -15.52 6.40 -28.37
N ASP A 339 -16.53 6.11 -27.54
CA ASP A 339 -17.75 6.90 -27.44
C ASP A 339 -17.65 8.00 -26.36
N GLN A 340 -16.57 8.01 -25.57
CA GLN A 340 -16.29 9.03 -24.56
C GLN A 340 -16.07 10.40 -25.22
N ASP A 341 -16.51 11.46 -24.54
CA ASP A 341 -16.40 12.85 -25.04
C ASP A 341 -14.95 13.21 -25.39
N GLU A 342 -13.99 12.83 -24.54
CA GLU A 342 -12.55 13.07 -24.75
C GLU A 342 -12.03 12.43 -26.04
N THR A 343 -12.39 11.17 -26.30
CA THR A 343 -11.97 10.46 -27.52
C THR A 343 -12.66 11.01 -28.76
N ARG A 344 -13.92 11.44 -28.66
CA ARG A 344 -14.64 12.11 -29.75
C ARG A 344 -14.03 13.46 -30.10
N ASP A 345 -13.52 14.18 -29.11
CA ASP A 345 -12.83 15.46 -29.31
C ASP A 345 -11.44 15.25 -29.91
N ALA A 346 -10.71 14.21 -29.49
CA ALA A 346 -9.41 13.84 -30.05
C ALA A 346 -9.53 13.31 -31.49
N TYR A 347 -10.57 12.52 -31.78
CA TYR A 347 -10.81 11.88 -33.07
C TYR A 347 -12.21 12.20 -33.64
N PRO A 348 -12.49 13.46 -34.04
CA PRO A 348 -13.80 13.84 -34.52
C PRO A 348 -14.27 12.99 -35.70
N SER A 349 -15.57 12.68 -35.75
CA SER A 349 -16.16 11.90 -36.84
C SER A 349 -15.95 12.51 -38.24
N ALA A 350 -15.75 13.83 -38.31
CA ALA A 350 -15.43 14.55 -39.56
C ALA A 350 -13.95 14.43 -39.99
N MET A 351 -13.05 13.95 -39.13
CA MET A 351 -11.65 13.67 -39.47
C MET A 351 -11.60 12.61 -40.59
N SER A 352 -10.68 12.72 -41.55
CA SER A 352 -10.51 11.67 -42.57
C SER A 352 -9.86 10.43 -41.96
N ASN A 353 -10.07 9.25 -42.55
CA ASN A 353 -9.44 8.02 -42.07
C ASN A 353 -7.90 8.08 -42.15
N ALA A 354 -7.35 8.74 -43.16
CA ALA A 354 -5.92 9.03 -43.26
C ALA A 354 -5.40 9.90 -42.09
N ALA A 355 -6.11 10.97 -41.76
CA ALA A 355 -5.73 11.84 -40.64
C ALA A 355 -5.88 11.12 -39.29
N PHE A 356 -6.95 10.34 -39.15
CA PHE A 356 -7.21 9.50 -37.98
C PHE A 356 -6.12 8.47 -37.76
N ALA A 357 -5.79 7.66 -38.78
CA ALA A 357 -4.72 6.67 -38.68
C ALA A 357 -3.37 7.31 -38.34
N THR A 358 -3.06 8.47 -38.91
CA THR A 358 -1.82 9.20 -38.59
C THR A 358 -1.80 9.66 -37.12
N ALA A 359 -2.92 10.17 -36.61
CA ALA A 359 -3.03 10.62 -35.23
C ALA A 359 -2.91 9.46 -34.23
N VAL A 360 -3.53 8.32 -34.54
CA VAL A 360 -3.43 7.10 -33.71
C VAL A 360 -2.00 6.57 -33.68
N TYR A 361 -1.32 6.47 -34.82
CA TYR A 361 0.09 6.05 -34.85
C TYR A 361 1.00 6.99 -34.06
N ASN A 362 0.76 8.31 -34.15
CA ASN A 362 1.54 9.27 -33.39
C ASN A 362 1.29 9.13 -31.88
N ASN A 363 0.05 8.93 -31.46
CA ASN A 363 -0.28 8.68 -30.06
C ASN A 363 0.35 7.37 -29.56
N VAL A 364 0.03 6.24 -30.21
CA VAL A 364 0.36 4.91 -29.69
C VAL A 364 1.84 4.59 -29.86
N LEU A 365 2.47 5.00 -30.97
CA LEU A 365 3.81 4.56 -31.36
C LEU A 365 4.82 5.71 -31.49
N GLY A 366 4.42 6.96 -31.24
CA GLY A 366 5.34 8.11 -31.26
C GLY A 366 5.89 8.47 -32.64
N ARG A 367 5.38 7.86 -33.71
CA ARG A 367 5.95 7.97 -35.06
C ARG A 367 4.89 8.13 -36.14
N ILE A 368 5.35 8.48 -37.34
CA ILE A 368 4.51 8.44 -38.52
C ILE A 368 4.32 6.98 -39.00
N PRO A 369 3.14 6.63 -39.53
CA PRO A 369 2.91 5.35 -40.19
C PRO A 369 3.91 5.09 -41.32
N ASP A 370 4.31 3.83 -41.52
CA ASP A 370 4.99 3.41 -42.74
C ASP A 370 4.00 3.39 -43.91
N ALA A 371 4.47 3.63 -45.13
CA ALA A 371 3.58 3.81 -46.28
C ALA A 371 2.71 2.59 -46.58
N GLU A 372 3.27 1.38 -46.45
CA GLU A 372 2.57 0.14 -46.80
C GLU A 372 1.49 -0.21 -45.77
N GLY A 373 1.82 -0.16 -44.48
CA GLY A 373 0.88 -0.36 -43.38
C GLY A 373 -0.19 0.72 -43.36
N PHE A 374 0.17 1.98 -43.61
CA PHE A 374 -0.78 3.09 -43.69
C PHE A 374 -1.81 2.91 -44.81
N ASP A 375 -1.35 2.59 -46.02
CA ASP A 375 -2.24 2.40 -47.17
C ASP A 375 -3.19 1.22 -46.93
N PHE A 376 -2.71 0.14 -46.31
CA PHE A 376 -3.54 -0.99 -45.91
C PHE A 376 -4.63 -0.57 -44.91
N TRP A 377 -4.22 0.09 -43.81
CA TRP A 377 -5.14 0.48 -42.74
C TRP A 377 -6.17 1.51 -43.17
N VAL A 378 -5.76 2.52 -43.92
CA VAL A 378 -6.69 3.51 -44.49
C VAL A 378 -7.66 2.85 -45.47
N GLY A 379 -7.20 1.89 -46.28
CA GLY A 379 -8.06 1.13 -47.18
C GLY A 379 -9.16 0.35 -46.43
N VAL A 380 -8.81 -0.39 -45.38
CA VAL A 380 -9.81 -1.16 -44.61
C VAL A 380 -10.78 -0.26 -43.82
N LEU A 381 -10.33 0.93 -43.39
CA LEU A 381 -11.18 1.95 -42.77
C LEU A 381 -12.14 2.59 -43.79
N ASP A 382 -11.65 2.92 -44.99
CA ASP A 382 -12.45 3.53 -46.07
C ASP A 382 -13.52 2.57 -46.61
N ASP A 383 -13.18 1.27 -46.70
CA ASP A 383 -14.12 0.22 -47.10
C ASP A 383 -15.12 -0.16 -45.98
N GLY A 384 -14.92 0.34 -44.77
CA GLY A 384 -15.74 0.03 -43.59
C GLY A 384 -15.61 -1.41 -43.10
N ALA A 385 -14.53 -2.11 -43.47
CA ALA A 385 -14.24 -3.46 -43.02
C ALA A 385 -13.80 -3.49 -41.54
N VAL A 386 -13.21 -2.40 -41.07
CA VAL A 386 -12.79 -2.19 -39.67
C VAL A 386 -13.33 -0.84 -39.19
N GLY A 387 -13.92 -0.82 -37.99
CA GLY A 387 -14.36 0.40 -37.32
C GLY A 387 -13.20 1.19 -36.71
N ARG A 388 -13.42 2.46 -36.37
CA ARG A 388 -12.38 3.30 -35.75
C ARG A 388 -11.97 2.82 -34.37
N ASP A 389 -12.94 2.31 -33.62
CA ASP A 389 -12.79 1.56 -32.37
C ASP A 389 -11.80 0.41 -32.58
N THR A 390 -12.16 -0.57 -33.39
CA THR A 390 -11.34 -1.76 -33.64
C THR A 390 -9.97 -1.42 -34.22
N PHE A 391 -9.83 -0.35 -35.00
CA PHE A 391 -8.56 0.08 -35.55
C PHE A 391 -7.53 0.48 -34.48
N ILE A 392 -7.92 1.26 -33.46
CA ILE A 392 -6.99 1.67 -32.40
C ILE A 392 -6.47 0.44 -31.66
N LEU A 393 -7.36 -0.48 -31.29
CA LEU A 393 -6.99 -1.76 -30.67
C LEU A 393 -6.07 -2.59 -31.59
N SER A 394 -6.34 -2.62 -32.89
CA SER A 394 -5.51 -3.35 -33.86
C SER A 394 -4.09 -2.78 -34.01
N VAL A 395 -3.91 -1.47 -33.84
CA VAL A 395 -2.58 -0.85 -33.82
C VAL A 395 -1.81 -1.28 -32.56
N LEU A 396 -2.49 -1.30 -31.42
CA LEU A 396 -1.93 -1.78 -30.15
C LEU A 396 -1.49 -3.26 -30.24
N ASP A 397 -2.40 -4.12 -30.69
CA ASP A 397 -2.13 -5.55 -30.89
C ASP A 397 -0.99 -5.77 -31.90
N GLY A 398 -0.96 -4.97 -32.97
CA GLY A 398 0.06 -5.03 -34.01
C GLY A 398 1.47 -4.75 -33.47
N ALA A 399 1.62 -3.79 -32.56
CA ALA A 399 2.91 -3.49 -31.93
C ALA A 399 3.41 -4.65 -31.06
N LYS A 400 2.50 -5.34 -30.37
CA LYS A 400 2.80 -6.43 -29.43
C LYS A 400 2.88 -7.81 -30.10
N ALA A 401 2.37 -7.95 -31.31
CA ALA A 401 2.33 -9.21 -32.05
C ALA A 401 3.70 -9.86 -32.26
N ALA A 402 3.74 -11.19 -32.31
CA ALA A 402 4.95 -11.94 -32.60
C ALA A 402 5.57 -11.56 -33.97
N PHE A 403 6.89 -11.65 -34.08
CA PHE A 403 7.58 -11.30 -35.32
C PHE A 403 7.15 -12.23 -36.47
N PRO A 404 6.70 -11.69 -37.62
CA PRO A 404 6.34 -12.49 -38.76
C PRO A 404 7.53 -13.33 -39.27
N PRO A 405 7.32 -14.60 -39.66
CA PRO A 405 8.37 -15.42 -40.26
C PRO A 405 8.97 -14.74 -41.50
N GLY A 406 10.28 -14.54 -41.50
CA GLY A 406 10.98 -13.88 -42.60
C GLY A 406 10.93 -12.35 -42.59
N ALA A 407 10.47 -11.73 -41.50
CA ALA A 407 10.55 -10.29 -41.30
C ALA A 407 12.00 -9.77 -41.45
N SER A 408 12.13 -8.59 -42.05
CA SER A 408 13.43 -7.95 -42.20
C SER A 408 13.97 -7.46 -40.86
N ALA A 409 15.29 -7.36 -40.73
CA ALA A 409 15.91 -6.83 -39.50
C ALA A 409 15.45 -5.40 -39.17
N ALA A 410 15.20 -4.56 -40.19
CA ALA A 410 14.69 -3.20 -40.01
C ALA A 410 13.25 -3.20 -39.46
N PHE A 411 12.40 -4.11 -39.94
CA PHE A 411 11.03 -4.27 -39.42
C PHE A 411 11.03 -4.73 -37.96
N ILE A 412 11.87 -5.71 -37.62
CA ILE A 412 12.01 -6.19 -36.24
C ILE A 412 12.52 -5.07 -35.33
N ALA A 413 13.51 -4.28 -35.78
CA ALA A 413 14.02 -3.14 -35.02
C ALA A 413 12.92 -2.09 -34.76
N GLN A 414 12.12 -1.74 -35.77
CA GLN A 414 11.00 -0.82 -35.59
C GLN A 414 9.95 -1.37 -34.61
N MET A 415 9.59 -2.66 -34.71
CA MET A 415 8.66 -3.26 -33.74
C MET A 415 9.19 -3.25 -32.31
N LEU A 416 10.50 -3.40 -32.11
CA LEU A 416 11.11 -3.31 -30.78
C LEU A 416 11.06 -1.87 -30.25
N GLU A 417 11.31 -0.87 -31.10
CA GLU A 417 11.17 0.54 -30.74
C GLU A 417 9.70 0.88 -30.39
N ASP A 418 8.75 0.39 -31.18
CA ASP A 418 7.31 0.57 -30.96
C ASP A 418 6.87 -0.01 -29.61
N ARG A 419 7.35 -1.21 -29.27
CA ARG A 419 7.07 -1.85 -27.98
C ARG A 419 7.70 -1.10 -26.82
N GLN A 420 8.94 -0.64 -26.97
CA GLN A 420 9.60 0.13 -25.92
C GLN A 420 8.86 1.45 -25.68
N TYR A 421 8.52 2.18 -26.73
CA TYR A 421 7.80 3.44 -26.64
C TYR A 421 6.45 3.27 -25.92
N LEU A 422 5.71 2.21 -26.26
CA LEU A 422 4.45 1.89 -25.60
C LEU A 422 4.65 1.46 -24.14
N SER A 423 5.65 0.63 -23.85
CA SER A 423 5.99 0.20 -22.49
C SER A 423 6.33 1.41 -21.61
N ASP A 424 7.16 2.32 -22.10
CA ASP A 424 7.54 3.52 -21.35
C ASP A 424 6.33 4.40 -21.05
N LYS A 425 5.40 4.57 -22.01
CA LYS A 425 4.13 5.28 -21.75
C LYS A 425 3.28 4.56 -20.72
N ALA A 426 3.19 3.23 -20.80
CA ALA A 426 2.43 2.41 -19.86
C ALA A 426 3.02 2.53 -18.45
N ASP A 427 4.34 2.48 -18.31
CA ASP A 427 5.04 2.61 -17.03
C ASP A 427 4.82 4.00 -16.40
N ILE A 428 4.93 5.07 -17.20
CA ILE A 428 4.61 6.45 -16.75
C ILE A 428 3.14 6.54 -16.30
N GLY A 429 2.22 5.97 -17.07
CA GLY A 429 0.80 5.98 -16.76
C GLY A 429 0.46 5.19 -15.50
N ALA A 430 1.07 4.01 -15.33
CA ALA A 430 0.94 3.18 -14.15
C ALA A 430 1.54 3.88 -12.92
N TYR A 431 2.67 4.57 -13.06
CA TYR A 431 3.25 5.33 -11.95
C TYR A 431 2.31 6.43 -11.45
N PHE A 432 1.70 7.19 -12.36
CA PHE A 432 0.72 8.22 -12.02
C PHE A 432 -0.56 7.65 -11.38
N ALA A 433 -1.19 6.66 -12.00
CA ALA A 433 -2.50 6.19 -11.60
C ALA A 433 -2.46 5.14 -10.48
N VAL A 434 -1.54 4.18 -10.58
CA VAL A 434 -1.48 2.99 -9.70
C VAL A 434 -0.65 3.31 -8.45
N HIS A 435 0.59 3.75 -8.64
CA HIS A 435 1.53 3.96 -7.54
C HIS A 435 1.22 5.24 -6.76
N LYS A 436 0.89 6.33 -7.47
CA LYS A 436 0.54 7.60 -6.84
C LYS A 436 -0.95 7.78 -6.60
N GLY A 437 -1.82 6.97 -7.21
CA GLY A 437 -3.26 7.06 -7.00
C GLY A 437 -3.91 8.31 -7.59
N MET A 438 -3.28 8.99 -8.54
CA MET A 438 -3.72 10.30 -9.00
C MET A 438 -4.85 10.20 -10.03
N SER A 439 -5.81 11.12 -9.98
CA SER A 439 -6.99 11.10 -10.85
C SER A 439 -7.27 12.40 -11.62
N ASP A 440 -6.44 13.43 -11.48
CA ASP A 440 -6.64 14.66 -12.26
C ASP A 440 -6.31 14.43 -13.74
N VAL A 441 -7.33 14.53 -14.59
CA VAL A 441 -7.22 14.29 -16.04
C VAL A 441 -6.33 15.34 -16.72
N THR A 442 -6.32 16.57 -16.23
CA THR A 442 -5.47 17.63 -16.78
C THR A 442 -4.00 17.30 -16.54
N GLU A 443 -3.66 16.83 -15.35
CA GLU A 443 -2.31 16.38 -15.00
C GLU A 443 -1.92 15.14 -15.79
N ALA A 444 -2.83 14.16 -15.91
CA ALA A 444 -2.63 12.95 -16.72
C ALA A 444 -2.28 13.25 -18.19
N VAL A 445 -2.90 14.28 -18.79
CA VAL A 445 -2.56 14.76 -20.15
C VAL A 445 -1.19 15.45 -20.16
N GLN A 446 -0.91 16.29 -19.16
CA GLN A 446 0.36 17.04 -19.09
C GLN A 446 1.56 16.11 -19.03
N ILE A 447 1.54 15.12 -18.12
CA ILE A 447 2.65 14.17 -17.96
C ILE A 447 2.89 13.35 -19.23
N MET A 448 1.82 12.93 -19.90
CA MET A 448 1.92 12.10 -21.10
C MET A 448 2.43 12.91 -22.32
N THR A 449 2.14 14.21 -22.34
CA THR A 449 2.64 15.14 -23.37
C THR A 449 4.13 15.42 -23.25
N LEU A 450 4.71 15.26 -22.05
CA LEU A 450 6.15 15.44 -21.84
C LEU A 450 6.99 14.33 -22.48
N PHE A 451 6.41 13.13 -22.63
CA PHE A 451 7.10 11.97 -23.16
C PHE A 451 7.23 12.02 -24.69
N ASP A 452 8.46 11.95 -25.19
CA ASP A 452 8.78 11.97 -26.62
C ASP A 452 9.52 10.72 -27.12
N GLY A 453 9.66 9.70 -26.26
CA GLY A 453 10.40 8.47 -26.56
C GLY A 453 11.87 8.51 -26.13
N SER A 454 12.36 9.63 -25.57
CA SER A 454 13.71 9.72 -25.02
C SER A 454 13.74 9.47 -23.51
N GLU A 455 14.87 8.96 -23.01
CA GLU A 455 15.10 8.74 -21.57
C GLU A 455 14.93 10.04 -20.75
N SER A 456 15.40 11.18 -21.28
CA SER A 456 15.21 12.48 -20.62
C SER A 456 13.73 12.87 -20.51
N SER A 457 12.89 12.46 -21.46
CA SER A 457 11.46 12.74 -21.41
C SER A 457 10.73 11.90 -20.35
N ILE A 458 11.22 10.69 -20.05
CA ILE A 458 10.77 9.88 -18.93
C ILE A 458 11.08 10.60 -17.61
N GLU A 459 12.32 11.03 -17.41
CA GLU A 459 12.71 11.79 -16.21
C GLU A 459 11.86 13.06 -16.03
N ASN A 460 11.57 13.77 -17.12
CA ASN A 460 10.71 14.96 -17.07
C ASN A 460 9.28 14.62 -16.67
N ALA A 461 8.71 13.53 -17.20
CA ALA A 461 7.39 13.06 -16.81
C ALA A 461 7.35 12.64 -15.34
N LEU A 462 8.33 11.88 -14.85
CA LEU A 462 8.42 11.47 -13.45
C LEU A 462 8.53 12.65 -12.49
N ASN A 463 9.38 13.63 -12.80
CA ASN A 463 9.51 14.84 -11.99
C ASN A 463 8.20 15.65 -11.96
N ALA A 464 7.46 15.69 -13.07
CA ALA A 464 6.15 16.31 -13.11
C ALA A 464 5.16 15.55 -12.21
N ILE A 465 5.11 14.22 -12.31
CA ILE A 465 4.27 13.36 -11.46
C ILE A 465 4.56 13.61 -9.98
N GLU A 466 5.83 13.61 -9.55
CA GLU A 466 6.18 13.92 -8.15
C GLU A 466 5.70 15.30 -7.72
N GLY A 467 5.89 16.32 -8.56
CA GLY A 467 5.45 17.68 -8.24
C GLY A 467 3.93 17.80 -8.10
N HIS A 468 3.19 17.11 -8.95
CA HIS A 468 1.72 17.03 -8.87
C HIS A 468 1.27 16.24 -7.64
N TYR A 469 1.92 15.09 -7.37
CA TYR A 469 1.62 14.26 -6.20
C TYR A 469 1.88 15.00 -4.88
N ASP A 470 2.99 15.72 -4.76
CA ASP A 470 3.30 16.56 -3.59
C ASP A 470 2.21 17.62 -3.35
N ALA A 471 1.64 18.19 -4.43
CA ALA A 471 0.52 19.12 -4.32
C ALA A 471 -0.77 18.40 -3.89
N ALA A 472 -1.04 17.22 -4.47
CA ALA A 472 -2.21 16.41 -4.16
C ALA A 472 -2.24 15.89 -2.71
N LEU A 473 -1.08 15.72 -2.07
CA LEU A 473 -0.96 15.36 -0.65
C LEU A 473 -1.39 16.46 0.33
N SER A 474 -1.62 17.68 -0.14
CA SER A 474 -2.09 18.79 0.71
C SER A 474 -3.42 18.43 1.40
N ALA A 475 -3.49 18.66 2.72
CA ALA A 475 -4.69 18.37 3.51
C ALA A 475 -5.83 19.39 3.28
N ASP A 476 -5.49 20.61 2.84
CA ASP A 476 -6.43 21.72 2.67
C ASP A 476 -6.83 21.96 1.21
N SER A 477 -5.99 21.53 0.28
CA SER A 477 -6.11 21.87 -1.15
C SER A 477 -5.60 20.76 -2.07
N GLY A 478 -5.44 19.56 -1.55
CA GLY A 478 -4.97 18.41 -2.32
C GLY A 478 -6.07 17.82 -3.18
N ASP A 479 -5.78 16.65 -3.73
CA ASP A 479 -6.71 15.89 -4.56
C ASP A 479 -7.01 14.54 -3.93
N PHE A 480 -8.11 13.92 -4.35
CA PHE A 480 -8.39 12.55 -3.93
C PHE A 480 -7.34 11.61 -4.52
N LEU A 481 -6.73 10.80 -3.67
CA LEU A 481 -5.72 9.83 -4.05
C LEU A 481 -6.26 8.43 -3.86
N MET A 482 -5.97 7.53 -4.80
CA MET A 482 -6.47 6.16 -4.78
C MET A 482 -5.41 5.15 -5.24
N PRO A 483 -4.29 5.01 -4.50
CA PRO A 483 -3.21 4.12 -4.90
C PRO A 483 -3.62 2.63 -4.77
N LEU A 484 -3.08 1.82 -5.66
CA LEU A 484 -3.27 0.36 -5.69
C LEU A 484 -1.95 -0.31 -5.31
N LEU A 485 -1.91 -0.96 -4.15
CA LEU A 485 -0.70 -1.61 -3.64
C LEU A 485 -0.66 -3.09 -3.98
N GLY A 486 0.53 -3.57 -4.37
CA GLY A 486 0.80 -4.99 -4.62
C GLY A 486 0.25 -5.53 -5.94
N VAL A 487 -0.29 -4.69 -6.82
CA VAL A 487 -0.87 -5.10 -8.12
C VAL A 487 0.16 -5.03 -9.25
N LEU A 488 1.02 -4.02 -9.22
CA LEU A 488 2.13 -3.86 -10.16
C LEU A 488 3.38 -3.45 -9.39
N ASP A 489 4.52 -4.01 -9.78
CA ASP A 489 5.82 -3.53 -9.32
C ASP A 489 6.03 -2.08 -9.75
N ASN A 490 6.86 -1.35 -9.00
CA ASN A 490 7.24 -0.01 -9.39
C ASN A 490 8.18 -0.08 -10.61
N PRO A 491 7.79 0.47 -11.78
CA PRO A 491 8.58 0.30 -12.99
C PRO A 491 9.89 1.11 -12.98
N PHE A 492 10.07 2.03 -12.03
CA PHE A 492 11.23 2.94 -11.98
C PHE A 492 12.13 2.76 -10.75
N PHE A 493 11.69 1.99 -9.76
CA PHE A 493 12.46 1.70 -8.55
C PHE A 493 12.40 0.19 -8.28
N GLY A 494 13.57 -0.46 -8.30
CA GLY A 494 13.71 -1.91 -8.10
C GLY A 494 14.65 -2.27 -6.98
#